data_AF-A0A8S3IU95-F1
#
_entry.id   AF-A0A8S3IU95-F1
#
_cell.length_a   1.000
_cell.length_b   1.000
_cell.length_c   1.000
_cell.angle_alpha   90.00
_cell.angle_beta   90.00
_cell.angle_gamma   90.00
#
_symmetry.space_group_name_H-M   'P 1'
#
loop_
_entity.id
_entity.type
_entity.pdbx_description
1 polymer ?
#
loop_
_entity_poly.entity_id
_entity_poly.type
_entity_poly.pdbx_seq_one_letter_code
_entity_poly.pdbx_strand_id
1 'polypeptide(L)'
;MNAFYGKLKPYFPPDRVHIDNKYAGIILPYEEKIRDDSVKIKYEWNLDRFLAYVSTWSGYVHYMEKYPDGDILFDLRNDLFKAMKTNNQNELMKLYFETFILLGRKTK
;
A
#
# COMPACT_ATOMS: atom_id res chain seq x y z
N MET A 1 3.83 -11.51 3.25
CA MET A 1 3.34 -10.10 3.30
C MET A 1 3.55 -9.43 4.66
N ASN A 2 3.03 -9.98 5.78
CA ASN A 2 3.18 -9.34 7.11
C ASN A 2 4.64 -9.15 7.56
N ALA A 3 5.52 -10.13 7.29
CA ALA A 3 6.94 -10.02 7.63
C ALA A 3 7.64 -8.90 6.84
N PHE A 4 7.41 -8.82 5.52
CA PHE A 4 7.94 -7.75 4.67
C PHE A 4 7.46 -6.37 5.12
N TYR A 5 6.16 -6.19 5.34
CA TYR A 5 5.61 -4.92 5.82
C TYR A 5 6.19 -4.54 7.20
N GLY A 6 6.37 -5.51 8.09
CA GLY A 6 7.00 -5.31 9.39
C GLY A 6 8.43 -4.75 9.29
N LYS A 7 9.23 -5.21 8.31
CA LYS A 7 10.57 -4.66 8.04
C LYS A 7 10.52 -3.20 7.61
N LEU A 8 9.51 -2.81 6.81
CA LEU A 8 9.35 -1.43 6.31
C LEU A 8 8.71 -0.49 7.34
N LYS A 9 7.97 -1.01 8.32
CA LYS A 9 7.19 -0.23 9.28
C LYS A 9 7.98 0.93 9.93
N PRO A 10 9.23 0.74 10.41
CA PRO A 10 10.01 1.81 11.03
C PRO A 10 10.46 2.92 10.08
N TYR A 11 10.35 2.72 8.77
CA TYR A 11 10.87 3.62 7.73
C TYR A 11 9.78 4.47 7.07
N PHE A 12 8.50 4.24 7.40
CA PHE A 12 7.43 5.10 6.92
C PHE A 12 7.50 6.49 7.59
N PRO A 13 7.12 7.55 6.87
CA PRO A 13 7.00 8.89 7.44
C PRO A 13 6.04 8.92 8.65
N PRO A 14 6.31 9.76 9.67
CA PRO A 14 5.47 9.85 10.87
C PRO A 14 4.02 10.24 10.55
N ASP A 15 3.83 11.15 9.59
CA ASP A 15 2.51 11.64 9.17
C ASP A 15 1.62 10.53 8.57
N ARG A 16 2.19 9.39 8.19
CA ARG A 16 1.44 8.23 7.72
C ARG A 16 0.49 7.68 8.78
N VAL A 17 0.68 8.02 10.06
CA VAL A 17 -0.27 7.70 11.14
C VAL A 17 -1.71 8.10 10.80
N HIS A 18 -1.90 9.21 10.05
CA HIS A 18 -3.21 9.65 9.59
C HIS A 18 -3.78 8.72 8.52
N ILE A 19 -2.96 8.22 7.61
CA ILE A 19 -3.40 7.25 6.60
C ILE A 19 -3.71 5.90 7.26
N ASP A 20 -2.83 5.44 8.15
CA ASP A 20 -2.95 4.16 8.85
C ASP A 20 -4.17 4.12 9.76
N ASN A 21 -4.54 5.25 10.38
CA ASN A 21 -5.78 5.40 11.15
C ASN A 21 -7.00 5.75 10.29
N LYS A 22 -6.90 5.64 8.96
CA LYS A 22 -7.95 5.93 7.98
C LYS A 22 -8.57 7.33 8.15
N TYR A 23 -7.73 8.32 8.45
CA TYR A 23 -8.12 9.70 8.73
C TYR A 23 -9.21 9.83 9.81
N ALA A 24 -9.25 8.92 10.79
CA ALA A 24 -10.27 8.95 11.85
C ALA A 24 -10.27 10.26 12.67
N GLY A 25 -9.11 10.92 12.79
CA GLY A 25 -8.97 12.20 13.47
C GLY A 25 -9.18 13.44 12.60
N ILE A 26 -9.41 13.29 11.28
CA ILE A 26 -9.58 14.42 10.37
C ILE A 26 -11.06 14.81 10.32
N ILE A 27 -11.37 16.02 10.78
CA ILE A 27 -12.71 16.60 10.68
C ILE A 27 -12.76 17.53 9.47
N LEU A 28 -13.63 17.21 8.51
CA LEU A 28 -13.87 18.09 7.37
C LEU A 28 -14.60 19.36 7.84
N PRO A 29 -14.11 20.57 7.49
CA PRO A 29 -14.69 21.86 7.89
C PRO A 29 -15.87 22.26 7.00
N TYR A 30 -16.71 21.29 6.63
CA TYR A 30 -17.88 21.48 5.78
C TYR A 30 -19.12 20.96 6.50
N GLU A 31 -20.24 21.65 6.31
CA GLU A 31 -21.56 21.24 6.83
C GLU A 31 -22.02 19.97 6.13
N GLU A 32 -22.04 20.00 4.79
CA GLU A 32 -22.29 18.84 3.94
C GLU A 32 -21.00 18.02 3.82
N LYS A 33 -20.92 16.90 4.55
CA LYS A 33 -19.80 15.95 4.48
C LYS A 33 -20.26 14.50 4.57
N ILE A 34 -19.56 13.63 3.86
CA ILE A 34 -19.80 12.18 3.86
C ILE A 34 -18.48 11.42 3.97
N ARG A 35 -18.57 10.22 4.54
CA ARG A 35 -17.50 9.21 4.56
C ARG A 35 -18.02 7.94 3.91
N ASP A 36 -17.25 7.38 3.00
CA ASP A 36 -17.53 6.08 2.39
C ASP A 36 -16.30 5.17 2.57
N ASP A 37 -16.46 4.13 3.39
CA ASP A 37 -15.44 3.09 3.64
C ASP A 37 -15.70 1.81 2.80
N SER A 38 -16.71 1.81 1.93
CA SER A 38 -17.06 0.66 1.09
C SER A 38 -16.26 0.59 -0.23
N VAL A 39 -15.45 1.63 -0.49
CA VAL A 39 -14.72 1.78 -1.74
C VAL A 39 -13.56 0.79 -1.82
N LYS A 40 -13.46 0.11 -2.97
CA LYS A 40 -12.38 -0.83 -3.26
C LYS A 40 -11.77 -0.52 -4.60
N ILE A 41 -10.44 -0.51 -4.65
CA ILE A 41 -9.70 -0.44 -5.91
C ILE A 41 -9.32 -1.87 -6.29
N LYS A 42 -9.69 -2.28 -7.51
CA LYS A 42 -9.35 -3.60 -8.06
C LYS A 42 -8.33 -3.43 -9.18
N TYR A 43 -7.30 -4.27 -9.17
CA TYR A 43 -6.35 -4.41 -10.26
C TYR A 43 -6.16 -5.88 -10.66
N GLU A 44 -5.75 -6.10 -11.90
CA GLU A 44 -5.26 -7.39 -12.39
C GLU A 44 -3.83 -7.19 -12.88
N TRP A 45 -2.85 -7.56 -12.06
CA TRP A 45 -1.43 -7.31 -12.29
C TRP A 45 -0.63 -8.61 -12.22
N ASN A 46 0.42 -8.69 -13.02
CA ASN A 46 1.44 -9.71 -12.85
C ASN A 46 2.36 -9.38 -11.67
N LEU A 47 3.23 -10.31 -11.27
CA LEU A 47 4.07 -10.14 -10.09
C LEU A 47 5.08 -9.00 -10.25
N ASP A 48 5.68 -8.85 -11.43
CA ASP A 48 6.65 -7.78 -11.68
C ASP A 48 6.02 -6.39 -11.52
N ARG A 49 4.80 -6.19 -12.04
CA ARG A 49 4.08 -4.91 -11.88
C ARG A 49 3.70 -4.66 -10.42
N PHE A 50 3.32 -5.70 -9.68
CA PHE A 50 3.04 -5.56 -8.26
C PHE A 50 4.30 -5.17 -7.46
N LEU A 51 5.44 -5.81 -7.71
CA LEU A 51 6.71 -5.49 -7.06
C LEU A 51 7.21 -4.09 -7.43
N ALA A 52 7.05 -3.68 -8.68
CA ALA A 52 7.33 -2.32 -9.12
C ALA A 52 6.42 -1.28 -8.43
N TYR A 53 5.17 -1.62 -8.13
CA TYR A 53 4.32 -0.75 -7.32
C TYR A 53 4.81 -0.70 -5.86
N VAL A 54 5.16 -1.83 -5.25
CA VAL A 54 5.70 -1.88 -3.88
C VAL A 54 7.00 -1.07 -3.75
N SER A 55 7.85 -1.06 -4.78
CA SER A 55 9.09 -0.27 -4.78
C SER A 55 8.86 1.24 -4.77
N THR A 56 7.63 1.71 -5.06
CA THR A 56 7.26 3.13 -4.93
C THR A 56 6.82 3.53 -3.51
N TRP A 57 6.67 2.57 -2.60
CA TRP A 57 6.26 2.90 -1.23
C TRP A 57 7.35 3.68 -0.52
N SER A 58 6.99 4.80 0.12
CA SER A 58 7.96 5.65 0.84
C SER A 58 8.77 4.88 1.88
N GLY A 59 8.15 3.95 2.62
CA GLY A 59 8.88 3.09 3.57
C GLY A 59 9.88 2.14 2.91
N TYR A 60 9.63 1.69 1.68
CA TYR A 60 10.62 0.93 0.91
C TYR A 60 11.77 1.85 0.47
N VAL A 61 11.46 3.02 -0.09
CA VAL A 61 12.47 3.99 -0.53
C VAL A 61 13.40 4.37 0.63
N HIS A 62 12.85 4.78 1.78
CA HIS A 62 13.65 5.12 2.96
C HIS A 62 14.41 3.93 3.56
N TYR A 63 13.87 2.71 3.46
CA TYR A 63 14.60 1.51 3.86
C TYR A 63 15.84 1.33 2.97
N MET A 64 15.67 1.43 1.64
CA MET A 64 16.75 1.24 0.67
C MET A 64 17.82 2.34 0.73
N GLU A 65 17.45 3.58 1.07
CA GLU A 65 18.43 4.65 1.34
C GLU A 65 19.39 4.29 2.48
N LYS A 66 18.90 3.55 3.49
CA LYS A 66 19.71 3.09 4.62
C LYS A 66 20.43 1.77 4.35
N TYR A 67 19.86 0.91 3.51
CA TYR A 67 20.38 -0.42 3.17
C TYR A 67 20.42 -0.61 1.65
N PRO A 68 21.32 0.09 0.93
CA PRO A 68 21.33 0.10 -0.53
C PRO A 68 21.63 -1.27 -1.14
N ASP A 69 22.39 -2.11 -0.45
CA ASP A 69 22.75 -3.46 -0.91
C ASP A 69 21.69 -4.53 -0.53
N GLY A 70 20.59 -4.13 0.12
CA GLY A 70 19.55 -5.06 0.55
C GLY A 70 18.61 -5.47 -0.56
N ASP A 71 18.39 -6.77 -0.76
CA ASP A 71 17.44 -7.27 -1.78
C ASP A 71 16.12 -7.77 -1.17
N ILE A 72 15.43 -6.89 -0.46
CA ILE A 72 14.18 -7.26 0.24
C ILE A 72 13.00 -7.52 -0.71
N LEU A 73 13.07 -7.04 -1.97
CA LEU A 73 12.06 -7.35 -2.98
C LEU A 73 12.25 -8.75 -3.57
N PHE A 74 13.48 -9.26 -3.66
CA PHE A 74 13.73 -10.65 -4.02
C PHE A 74 13.14 -11.62 -2.99
N ASP A 75 13.34 -11.35 -1.69
CA ASP A 75 12.70 -12.12 -0.61
C ASP A 75 11.17 -12.13 -0.78
N LEU A 76 10.57 -10.94 -0.99
CA LEU A 76 9.13 -10.80 -1.19
C LEU A 76 8.64 -11.56 -2.43
N ARG A 77 9.39 -11.50 -3.55
CA ARG A 77 9.08 -12.23 -4.79
C ARG A 77 9.00 -13.73 -4.54
N ASN A 78 10.01 -14.30 -3.85
CA ASN A 78 10.07 -15.72 -3.56
C ASN A 78 8.94 -16.18 -2.64
N ASP A 79 8.63 -15.37 -1.61
CA ASP A 79 7.49 -15.61 -0.72
C ASP A 79 6.16 -15.63 -1.49
N LEU A 80 5.99 -14.70 -2.44
CA LEU A 80 4.78 -14.61 -3.25
C LEU A 80 4.65 -15.76 -4.24
N PHE A 81 5.72 -16.14 -4.94
CA PHE A 81 5.71 -17.33 -5.81
C PHE A 81 5.35 -18.59 -5.03
N LYS A 82 5.94 -18.77 -3.85
CA LYS A 82 5.61 -19.89 -2.96
C LYS A 82 4.13 -19.88 -2.54
N ALA A 83 3.59 -18.72 -2.15
CA ALA A 83 2.21 -18.59 -1.72
C ALA A 83 1.20 -18.86 -2.87
N MET A 84 1.53 -18.42 -4.09
CA MET A 84 0.71 -18.62 -5.27
C MET A 84 0.88 -20.00 -5.91
N LYS A 85 1.85 -20.80 -5.46
CA LYS A 85 2.20 -22.10 -6.04
C LYS A 85 2.52 -22.02 -7.55
N THR A 86 3.18 -20.93 -7.94
CA THR A 86 3.58 -20.67 -9.32
C THR A 86 4.97 -20.05 -9.33
N ASN A 87 5.71 -20.28 -10.40
CA ASN A 87 6.94 -19.56 -10.72
C ASN A 87 6.77 -18.71 -11.99
N ASN A 88 5.55 -18.66 -12.54
CA ASN A 88 5.24 -17.88 -13.73
C ASN A 88 5.05 -16.41 -13.36
N GLN A 89 6.06 -15.59 -13.65
CA GLN A 89 6.01 -14.15 -13.40
C GLN A 89 4.92 -13.41 -14.19
N ASN A 90 4.40 -13.99 -15.28
CA ASN A 90 3.35 -13.42 -16.11
C ASN A 90 1.94 -13.77 -15.63
N GLU A 91 1.81 -14.63 -14.63
CA GLU A 91 0.51 -14.98 -14.07
C GLU A 91 -0.15 -13.75 -13.44
N LEU A 92 -1.40 -13.49 -13.84
CA LEU A 92 -2.16 -12.34 -13.36
C LEU A 92 -2.80 -12.64 -12.00
N MET A 93 -2.53 -11.77 -11.04
CA MET A 93 -3.16 -11.75 -9.73
C MET A 93 -4.26 -10.71 -9.68
N LYS A 94 -5.39 -11.05 -9.04
CA LYS A 94 -6.42 -10.09 -8.66
C LYS A 94 -6.05 -9.42 -7.34
N LEU A 95 -5.80 -8.13 -7.38
CA LEU A 95 -5.44 -7.32 -6.23
C LEU A 95 -6.61 -6.43 -5.82
N TYR A 96 -6.82 -6.33 -4.51
CA TYR A 96 -7.86 -5.50 -3.91
C TYR A 96 -7.22 -4.60 -2.87
N PHE A 97 -7.44 -3.29 -3.01
CA PHE A 97 -7.08 -2.30 -2.01
C PHE A 97 -8.37 -1.75 -1.42
N GLU A 98 -8.61 -2.08 -0.15
CA GLU A 98 -9.65 -1.42 0.64
C GLU A 98 -9.23 0.04 0.84
N THR A 99 -10.08 0.97 0.44
CA THR A 99 -9.84 2.40 0.59
C THR A 99 -11.07 3.08 1.18
N PHE A 100 -10.98 4.39 1.36
CA PHE A 100 -12.07 5.19 1.86
C PHE A 100 -12.03 6.58 1.24
N ILE A 101 -13.18 7.24 1.21
CA ILE A 101 -13.29 8.59 0.70
C ILE A 101 -13.94 9.47 1.77
N LEU A 102 -13.33 10.63 2.03
CA LEU A 102 -13.93 11.73 2.77
C LEU A 102 -14.25 12.84 1.76
N LEU A 103 -15.54 13.16 1.60
CA LEU A 103 -16.00 14.23 0.70
C LEU A 103 -16.70 15.30 1.52
N GLY A 104 -16.39 16.56 1.24
CA GLY A 104 -17.09 17.70 1.82
C GLY A 104 -17.38 18.73 0.74
N ARG A 105 -18.57 19.31 0.79
CA ARG A 105 -19.00 20.32 -0.15
C ARG A 105 -18.74 21.70 0.42
N LYS A 106 -17.95 22.49 -0.30
CA LYS A 106 -17.79 23.92 -0.01
C LYS A 106 -19.01 24.67 -0.54
N THR A 107 -19.83 25.22 0.34
CA THR A 107 -20.84 26.22 0.00
C THR A 107 -20.15 27.58 -0.21
N LYS A 108 -20.71 28.41 -1.09
CA LYS A 108 -20.19 29.75 -1.39
C LYS A 108 -20.24 30.66 -0.16
#